data_AF-A0A2E9ZBH9-F1
#
_entry.id   AF-A0A2E9ZBH9-F1
#
_cell.length_a   1.000
_cell.length_b   1.000
_cell.length_c   1.000
_cell.angle_alpha   90.00
_cell.angle_beta   90.00
_cell.angle_gamma   90.00
#
_symmetry.space_group_name_H-M   'P 1'
#
loop_
_entity.id
_entity.type
_entity.pdbx_description
1 polymer ?
#
loop_
_entity_poly.entity_id
_entity_poly.type
_entity_poly.pdbx_seq_one_letter_code
_entity_poly.pdbx_strand_id
1 'polypeptide(L)'
;MAQQKVTLEHQQVFSKSKVWQAQRRYYDQSGIDAWSGDVPCYITTNPFIAYHYAAVVAAFIEDWQKTHLSDDIDQPFYCVEIGAGHGQFGFYFLKKLQEIMHAKGVQKIPVCYVMTDFTQTNIEFWKKHPALTEFVESGLLDFAQFDFENDDTLHLIHQDRVVARGDIHQPVVVFANYLFDSIVTDVFRVSDGRMEETLVSLTAHASNVDELGPKDWEAVDFSFSHAPMAEDYYQHVDFDRLLNSYRTLSDGTHLQFPIGSLRGLENLKKLSNDQMLLLSSDKGYVSRDEIDGLEPPEFAIHGSFSLMVNFHALGEYCRSQGGDCQIPYAIDGFVSGLFLMGMTLDALPATQLAQTANIMAFGPAEFFCFYEHMEPILDKQPLKTIAAYLSLSRWDPYIYEQVSDRINELIDDADEDLVQYLTEHLPKVVDQFYYLPDSHDILFDLAVFYHEAEDYSRAISFYERSSQYFEPTYALHFNWGYSLYYSGQQNAALKHFEEALVLQKGDKDAEEWIARLAQELIVN
;
A
#
# COMPACT_ATOMS: atom_id res chain seq x y z
N MET A 1 30.72 -21.96 -28.64
CA MET A 1 29.78 -21.48 -29.67
C MET A 1 29.07 -20.28 -29.08
N ALA A 2 29.11 -19.11 -29.73
CA ALA A 2 28.37 -17.95 -29.25
C ALA A 2 26.88 -18.31 -29.24
N GLN A 3 26.24 -18.24 -28.08
CA GLN A 3 24.81 -18.54 -27.95
C GLN A 3 24.03 -17.51 -28.78
N GLN A 4 23.21 -17.98 -29.72
CA GLN A 4 22.45 -17.15 -30.64
C GLN A 4 21.45 -16.28 -29.86
N LYS A 5 21.63 -14.96 -29.91
CA LYS A 5 20.62 -14.00 -29.44
C LYS A 5 19.50 -13.88 -30.49
N VAL A 6 18.27 -13.70 -30.02
CA VAL A 6 17.09 -13.43 -30.85
C VAL A 6 16.53 -12.06 -30.51
N THR A 7 16.01 -11.37 -31.51
CA THR A 7 15.32 -10.09 -31.33
C THR A 7 13.87 -10.36 -30.98
N LEU A 8 13.45 -9.89 -29.80
CA LEU A 8 12.09 -9.98 -29.31
C LEU A 8 11.23 -8.83 -29.82
N GLU A 9 11.84 -7.64 -29.89
CA GLU A 9 11.28 -6.38 -30.38
C GLU A 9 12.37 -5.50 -30.96
N HIS A 10 12.04 -4.72 -31.98
CA HIS A 10 12.97 -3.79 -32.62
C HIS A 10 12.36 -2.39 -32.69
N GLN A 11 13.07 -1.41 -32.15
CA GLN A 11 12.77 0.02 -32.20
C GLN A 11 11.30 0.35 -31.94
N GLN A 12 10.76 -0.13 -30.82
CA GLN A 12 9.40 0.16 -30.39
C GLN A 12 9.35 1.41 -29.52
N VAL A 13 8.25 2.16 -29.62
CA VAL A 13 7.89 3.20 -28.66
C VAL A 13 7.81 2.55 -27.28
N PHE A 14 8.39 3.19 -26.26
CA PHE A 14 8.59 2.52 -24.98
C PHE A 14 7.26 2.10 -24.32
N SER A 15 6.24 2.95 -24.31
CA SER A 15 4.89 2.61 -23.83
C SER A 15 4.19 1.47 -24.60
N LYS A 16 4.72 1.09 -25.77
CA LYS A 16 4.19 0.01 -26.60
C LYS A 16 5.03 -1.27 -26.56
N SER A 17 6.13 -1.27 -25.81
CA SER A 17 6.98 -2.45 -25.68
C SER A 17 6.26 -3.60 -24.97
N LYS A 18 6.59 -4.83 -25.38
CA LYS A 18 6.16 -6.08 -24.72
C LYS A 18 6.53 -6.16 -23.25
N VAL A 19 7.51 -5.38 -22.77
CA VAL A 19 7.87 -5.37 -21.35
C VAL A 19 6.66 -5.01 -20.47
N TRP A 20 5.82 -4.06 -20.90
CA TRP A 20 4.59 -3.68 -20.19
C TRP A 20 3.53 -4.78 -20.21
N GLN A 21 3.40 -5.49 -21.34
CA GLN A 21 2.49 -6.64 -21.42
C GLN A 21 2.95 -7.78 -20.50
N ALA A 22 4.26 -7.95 -20.33
CA ALA A 22 4.82 -8.93 -19.41
C ALA A 22 4.56 -8.56 -17.96
N GLN A 23 4.72 -7.28 -17.59
CA GLN A 23 4.39 -6.79 -16.26
C GLN A 23 2.91 -6.99 -15.93
N ARG A 24 2.00 -6.63 -16.84
CA ARG A 24 0.57 -6.86 -16.65
C ARG A 24 0.24 -8.34 -16.48
N ARG A 25 0.90 -9.21 -17.26
CA ARG A 25 0.74 -10.66 -17.12
C ARG A 25 1.26 -11.18 -15.78
N TYR A 26 2.38 -10.66 -15.29
CA TYR A 26 2.93 -11.03 -13.99
C TYR A 26 1.91 -10.75 -12.88
N TYR A 27 1.39 -9.52 -12.78
CA TYR A 27 0.40 -9.19 -11.75
C TYR A 27 -0.91 -9.98 -11.89
N ASP A 28 -1.40 -10.18 -13.12
CA ASP A 28 -2.62 -10.98 -13.35
C ASP A 28 -2.46 -12.45 -12.93
N GLN A 29 -1.28 -13.03 -13.17
CA GLN A 29 -0.97 -14.42 -12.83
C GLN A 29 -0.66 -14.63 -11.35
N SER A 30 0.12 -13.73 -10.76
CA SER A 30 0.52 -13.81 -9.34
C SER A 30 -0.66 -13.45 -8.43
N GLY A 31 -1.51 -12.49 -8.81
CA GLY A 31 -2.57 -12.00 -7.94
C GLY A 31 -2.02 -11.58 -6.57
N ILE A 32 -2.70 -12.00 -5.50
CA ILE A 32 -2.31 -11.69 -4.11
C ILE A 32 -0.90 -12.18 -3.76
N ASP A 33 -0.44 -13.27 -4.38
CA ASP A 33 0.87 -13.87 -4.07
C ASP A 33 2.03 -12.97 -4.52
N ALA A 34 1.79 -11.95 -5.37
CA ALA A 34 2.80 -10.96 -5.75
C ALA A 34 3.39 -10.23 -4.52
N TRP A 35 2.60 -10.09 -3.45
CA TRP A 35 2.99 -9.40 -2.23
C TRP A 35 3.51 -10.33 -1.13
N SER A 36 3.66 -11.63 -1.40
CA SER A 36 4.28 -12.60 -0.49
C SER A 36 5.82 -12.59 -0.53
N GLY A 37 6.44 -11.65 -1.26
CA GLY A 37 7.89 -11.44 -1.23
C GLY A 37 8.49 -10.75 -2.46
N ASP A 38 7.85 -10.85 -3.62
CA ASP A 38 8.40 -10.29 -4.87
C ASP A 38 8.23 -8.77 -4.96
N VAL A 39 7.07 -8.26 -4.53
CA VAL A 39 6.71 -6.83 -4.64
C VAL A 39 6.72 -6.18 -3.25
N PRO A 40 7.68 -5.28 -2.96
CA PRO A 40 7.73 -4.60 -1.67
C PRO A 40 6.55 -3.63 -1.52
N CYS A 41 5.86 -3.68 -0.38
CA CYS A 41 4.65 -2.88 -0.13
C CYS A 41 4.68 -2.04 1.16
N TYR A 42 5.54 -2.36 2.14
CA TYR A 42 5.46 -1.77 3.48
C TYR A 42 5.58 -0.23 3.50
N ILE A 43 6.47 0.33 2.69
CA ILE A 43 6.68 1.80 2.60
C ILE A 43 5.40 2.57 2.23
N THR A 44 4.51 1.96 1.46
CA THR A 44 3.23 2.53 1.04
C THR A 44 2.02 1.91 1.74
N THR A 45 2.24 0.85 2.54
CA THR A 45 1.18 0.06 3.18
C THR A 45 1.47 -0.15 4.65
N ASN A 46 1.20 0.87 5.46
CA ASN A 46 1.28 0.80 6.92
C ASN A 46 0.26 1.76 7.56
N PRO A 47 -0.08 1.58 8.84
CA PRO A 47 -1.01 2.48 9.55
C PRO A 47 -0.60 3.94 9.61
N PHE A 48 0.71 4.23 9.54
CA PHE A 48 1.23 5.58 9.59
C PHE A 48 0.85 6.35 8.32
N ILE A 49 1.21 5.87 7.12
CA ILE A 49 0.81 6.53 5.86
C ILE A 49 -0.71 6.63 5.72
N ALA A 50 -1.44 5.58 6.10
CA ALA A 50 -2.90 5.57 6.08
C ALA A 50 -3.53 6.67 6.96
N TYR A 51 -3.01 6.88 8.17
CA TYR A 51 -3.46 7.97 9.05
C TYR A 51 -3.18 9.34 8.41
N HIS A 52 -1.98 9.52 7.88
CA HIS A 52 -1.54 10.79 7.31
C HIS A 52 -2.39 11.17 6.08
N TYR A 53 -2.71 10.20 5.23
CA TYR A 53 -3.65 10.39 4.12
C TYR A 53 -5.07 10.67 4.62
N ALA A 54 -5.57 9.90 5.59
CA ALA A 54 -6.90 10.10 6.16
C ALA A 54 -7.08 11.49 6.80
N ALA A 55 -6.04 12.01 7.45
CA ALA A 55 -6.05 13.36 8.02
C ALA A 55 -6.18 14.45 6.94
N VAL A 56 -5.47 14.29 5.82
CA VAL A 56 -5.56 15.21 4.68
C VAL A 56 -6.93 15.12 4.02
N VAL A 57 -7.45 13.92 3.78
CA VAL A 57 -8.78 13.72 3.17
C VAL A 57 -9.91 14.23 4.08
N ALA A 58 -9.83 14.02 5.39
CA ALA A 58 -10.81 14.55 6.33
C ALA A 58 -10.83 16.09 6.33
N ALA A 59 -9.65 16.74 6.24
CA ALA A 59 -9.56 18.19 6.12
C ALA A 59 -10.07 18.71 4.77
N PHE A 60 -9.81 17.96 3.68
CA PHE A 60 -10.34 18.23 2.36
C PHE A 60 -11.86 18.22 2.31
N ILE A 61 -12.47 17.16 2.83
CA ILE A 61 -13.94 17.04 2.94
C ILE A 61 -14.50 18.20 3.76
N GLU A 62 -13.85 18.57 4.86
CA GLU A 62 -14.27 19.69 5.71
C GLU A 62 -14.26 21.04 4.98
N ASP A 63 -13.19 21.36 4.25
CA ASP A 63 -13.11 22.60 3.46
C ASP A 63 -14.13 22.61 2.32
N TRP A 64 -14.27 21.47 1.62
CA TRP A 64 -15.18 21.35 0.49
C TRP A 64 -16.64 21.56 0.90
N GLN A 65 -17.09 20.85 1.95
CA GLN A 65 -18.46 20.96 2.43
C GLN A 65 -18.81 22.35 2.99
N LYS A 66 -17.82 23.07 3.57
CA LYS A 66 -18.04 24.44 4.05
C LYS A 66 -18.30 25.44 2.92
N THR A 67 -17.69 25.22 1.76
CA THR A 67 -17.71 26.16 0.63
C THR A 67 -18.75 25.78 -0.44
N HIS A 68 -19.18 24.51 -0.48
CA HIS A 68 -20.11 23.97 -1.47
C HIS A 68 -21.34 23.37 -0.79
N LEU A 69 -22.14 24.24 -0.15
CA LEU A 69 -23.46 23.91 0.39
C LEU A 69 -24.45 23.71 -0.77
N SER A 70 -24.40 22.55 -1.43
CA SER A 70 -25.34 22.15 -2.48
C SER A 70 -26.39 21.17 -1.96
N ASP A 71 -27.43 20.92 -2.78
CA ASP A 71 -28.41 19.86 -2.54
C ASP A 71 -27.79 18.44 -2.59
N ASP A 72 -26.50 18.31 -2.97
CA ASP A 72 -25.75 17.06 -3.07
C ASP A 72 -24.85 16.78 -1.85
N ILE A 73 -25.03 17.50 -0.73
CA ILE A 73 -24.23 17.28 0.49
C ILE A 73 -24.35 15.86 1.05
N ASP A 74 -25.43 15.16 0.70
CA ASP A 74 -25.68 13.76 1.08
C ASP A 74 -24.99 12.74 0.16
N GLN A 75 -24.47 13.16 -1.01
CA GLN A 75 -23.70 12.28 -1.88
C GLN A 75 -22.29 12.03 -1.31
N PRO A 76 -21.77 10.80 -1.37
CA PRO A 76 -20.45 10.50 -0.86
C PRO A 76 -19.36 11.11 -1.75
N PHE A 77 -18.23 11.43 -1.13
CA PHE A 77 -16.96 11.54 -1.83
C PHE A 77 -16.51 10.13 -2.21
N TYR A 78 -16.32 9.89 -3.50
CA TYR A 78 -15.73 8.64 -3.95
C TYR A 78 -14.22 8.71 -3.81
N CYS A 79 -13.67 7.79 -3.02
CA CYS A 79 -12.24 7.66 -2.75
C CYS A 79 -11.73 6.41 -3.50
N VAL A 80 -11.15 6.59 -4.68
CA VAL A 80 -10.74 5.50 -5.58
C VAL A 80 -9.26 5.17 -5.37
N GLU A 81 -8.99 3.98 -4.85
CA GLU A 81 -7.63 3.44 -4.77
C GLU A 81 -7.32 2.65 -6.03
N ILE A 82 -6.29 3.08 -6.76
CA ILE A 82 -5.87 2.48 -8.01
C ILE A 82 -4.75 1.47 -7.73
N GLY A 83 -4.97 0.22 -8.12
CA GLY A 83 -4.00 -0.86 -7.85
C GLY A 83 -3.89 -1.17 -6.36
N ALA A 84 -5.02 -1.43 -5.69
CA ALA A 84 -5.06 -1.64 -4.25
C ALA A 84 -4.34 -2.92 -3.77
N GLY A 85 -3.89 -3.76 -4.71
CA GLY A 85 -3.08 -4.94 -4.46
C GLY A 85 -3.70 -5.92 -3.46
N HIS A 86 -3.04 -6.15 -2.33
CA HIS A 86 -3.59 -7.01 -1.28
C HIS A 86 -4.68 -6.33 -0.41
N GLY A 87 -4.90 -5.03 -0.57
CA GLY A 87 -6.02 -4.29 0.01
C GLY A 87 -5.85 -3.79 1.45
N GLN A 88 -4.67 -4.04 2.04
CA GLN A 88 -4.40 -3.68 3.43
C GLN A 88 -4.29 -2.17 3.64
N PHE A 89 -3.81 -1.40 2.65
CA PHE A 89 -3.80 0.06 2.73
C PHE A 89 -5.23 0.62 2.86
N GLY A 90 -6.16 0.21 1.99
CA GLY A 90 -7.56 0.61 2.06
C GLY A 90 -8.22 0.28 3.41
N PHE A 91 -7.92 -0.91 3.96
CA PHE A 91 -8.34 -1.28 5.32
C PHE A 91 -7.83 -0.29 6.39
N TYR A 92 -6.52 0.00 6.39
CA TYR A 92 -5.96 0.96 7.34
C TYR A 92 -6.55 2.36 7.15
N PHE A 93 -6.67 2.83 5.92
CA PHE A 93 -7.21 4.15 5.62
C PHE A 93 -8.64 4.29 6.15
N LEU A 94 -9.51 3.32 5.90
CA LEU A 94 -10.90 3.35 6.35
C LEU A 94 -11.01 3.42 7.88
N LYS A 95 -10.19 2.62 8.60
CA LYS A 95 -10.13 2.69 10.07
C LYS A 95 -9.67 4.05 10.58
N LYS A 96 -8.60 4.61 10.00
CA LYS A 96 -8.07 5.90 10.43
C LYS A 96 -9.00 7.06 10.07
N LEU A 97 -9.66 6.98 8.93
CA LEU A 97 -10.68 7.96 8.53
C LEU A 97 -11.87 7.93 9.50
N GLN A 98 -12.36 6.75 9.87
CA GLN A 98 -13.40 6.60 10.90
C GLN A 98 -12.99 7.23 12.23
N GLU A 99 -11.79 6.91 12.72
CA GLU A 99 -11.24 7.48 13.95
C GLU A 99 -11.26 9.02 13.92
N ILE A 100 -10.72 9.62 12.85
CA ILE A 100 -10.63 11.07 12.69
C ILE A 100 -12.01 11.71 12.56
N MET A 101 -12.90 11.14 11.76
CA MET A 101 -14.24 11.67 11.51
C MET A 101 -15.12 11.59 12.77
N HIS A 102 -15.08 10.47 13.49
CA HIS A 102 -15.78 10.32 14.77
C HIS A 102 -15.26 11.29 15.83
N ALA A 103 -13.94 11.51 15.90
CA ALA A 103 -13.35 12.52 16.81
C ALA A 103 -13.79 13.95 16.46
N LYS A 104 -14.08 14.24 15.19
CA LYS A 104 -14.70 15.50 14.73
C LYS A 104 -16.22 15.56 14.93
N GLY A 105 -16.84 14.50 15.46
CA GLY A 105 -18.29 14.42 15.70
C GLY A 105 -19.10 14.02 14.47
N VAL A 106 -18.48 13.62 13.36
CA VAL A 106 -19.15 13.15 12.14
C VAL A 106 -19.54 11.69 12.33
N GLN A 107 -20.83 11.40 12.48
CA GLN A 107 -21.32 10.03 12.71
C GLN A 107 -21.50 9.23 11.41
N LYS A 108 -22.01 9.87 10.36
CA LYS A 108 -22.15 9.28 9.03
C LYS A 108 -21.03 9.84 8.16
N ILE A 109 -20.02 9.02 7.90
CA ILE A 109 -18.87 9.42 7.09
C ILE A 109 -19.32 9.57 5.64
N PRO A 110 -19.10 10.73 5.00
CA PRO A 110 -19.59 11.00 3.66
C PRO A 110 -18.64 10.44 2.60
N VAL A 111 -18.20 9.19 2.73
CA VAL A 111 -17.22 8.56 1.81
C VAL A 111 -17.73 7.22 1.33
N CYS A 112 -17.48 6.94 0.05
CA CYS A 112 -17.49 5.60 -0.52
C CYS A 112 -16.08 5.32 -1.05
N TYR A 113 -15.33 4.51 -0.33
CA TYR A 113 -14.02 4.05 -0.77
C TYR A 113 -14.19 2.96 -1.81
N VAL A 114 -13.45 3.02 -2.91
CA VAL A 114 -13.51 2.05 -4.00
C VAL A 114 -12.12 1.47 -4.18
N MET A 115 -11.93 0.22 -3.76
CA MET A 115 -10.70 -0.51 -4.06
C MET A 115 -10.76 -1.03 -5.49
N THR A 116 -9.73 -0.71 -6.28
CA THR A 116 -9.68 -1.11 -7.68
C THR A 116 -8.38 -1.83 -8.04
N ASP A 117 -8.50 -2.78 -8.95
CA ASP A 117 -7.38 -3.44 -9.61
C ASP A 117 -7.83 -3.87 -11.02
N PHE A 118 -6.89 -4.02 -11.95
CA PHE A 118 -7.22 -4.62 -13.24
C PHE A 118 -7.35 -6.15 -13.14
N THR A 119 -6.81 -6.74 -12.08
CA THR A 119 -6.74 -8.18 -11.84
C THR A 119 -7.96 -8.69 -11.05
N GLN A 120 -8.69 -9.66 -11.61
CA GLN A 120 -9.91 -10.20 -10.99
C GLN A 120 -9.62 -11.01 -9.71
N THR A 121 -8.47 -11.68 -9.61
CA THR A 121 -8.14 -12.52 -8.45
C THR A 121 -8.00 -11.68 -7.17
N ASN A 122 -7.44 -10.47 -7.25
CA ASN A 122 -7.36 -9.53 -6.13
C ASN A 122 -8.75 -9.12 -5.64
N ILE A 123 -9.67 -8.83 -6.58
CA ILE A 123 -11.06 -8.47 -6.26
C ILE A 123 -11.78 -9.62 -5.54
N GLU A 124 -11.62 -10.86 -6.01
CA GLU A 124 -12.24 -12.02 -5.35
C GLU A 124 -11.65 -12.32 -3.97
N PHE A 125 -10.40 -11.95 -3.72
CA PHE A 125 -9.80 -12.01 -2.38
C PHE A 125 -10.46 -10.98 -1.45
N TRP A 126 -10.53 -9.70 -1.83
CA TRP A 126 -11.12 -8.65 -0.99
C TRP A 126 -12.60 -8.91 -0.67
N LYS A 127 -13.38 -9.38 -1.65
CA LYS A 127 -14.80 -9.71 -1.46
C LYS A 127 -15.06 -10.77 -0.39
N LYS A 128 -14.07 -11.62 -0.10
CA LYS A 128 -14.16 -12.68 0.91
C LYS A 128 -13.43 -12.30 2.20
N HIS A 129 -12.73 -11.17 2.23
CA HIS A 129 -11.86 -10.81 3.33
C HIS A 129 -12.69 -10.36 4.55
N PRO A 130 -12.60 -11.06 5.70
CA PRO A 130 -13.49 -10.82 6.83
C PRO A 130 -13.38 -9.39 7.39
N ALA A 131 -12.16 -8.83 7.42
CA ALA A 131 -11.92 -7.48 7.93
C ALA A 131 -12.52 -6.35 7.07
N LEU A 132 -12.99 -6.65 5.85
CA LEU A 132 -13.62 -5.68 4.95
C LEU A 132 -15.15 -5.69 5.03
N THR A 133 -15.74 -6.74 5.61
CA THR A 133 -17.18 -6.99 5.62
C THR A 133 -17.98 -5.82 6.17
N GLU A 134 -17.59 -5.28 7.33
CA GLU A 134 -18.31 -4.18 7.99
C GLU A 134 -18.30 -2.90 7.14
N PHE A 135 -17.21 -2.63 6.41
CA PHE A 135 -17.12 -1.47 5.52
C PHE A 135 -18.03 -1.61 4.30
N VAL A 136 -18.14 -2.81 3.74
CA VAL A 136 -19.04 -3.09 2.62
C VAL A 136 -20.50 -2.98 3.06
N GLU A 137 -20.87 -3.61 4.18
CA GLU A 137 -22.23 -3.58 4.72
C GLU A 137 -22.70 -2.18 5.12
N SER A 138 -21.79 -1.34 5.62
CA SER A 138 -22.08 0.07 5.96
C SER A 138 -22.10 1.01 4.74
N GLY A 139 -21.69 0.53 3.55
CA GLY A 139 -21.58 1.33 2.33
C GLY A 139 -20.34 2.24 2.27
N LEU A 140 -19.40 2.08 3.20
CA LEU A 140 -18.11 2.80 3.21
C LEU A 140 -17.10 2.24 2.20
N LEU A 141 -17.26 0.98 1.78
CA LEU A 141 -16.37 0.31 0.84
C LEU A 141 -17.17 -0.33 -0.31
N ASP A 142 -16.65 -0.17 -1.52
CA ASP A 142 -17.05 -0.87 -2.73
C ASP A 142 -15.81 -1.36 -3.49
N PHE A 143 -16.02 -2.16 -4.52
CA PHE A 143 -14.98 -2.74 -5.36
C PHE A 143 -15.26 -2.45 -6.82
N ALA A 144 -14.21 -2.29 -7.64
CA ALA A 144 -14.34 -2.26 -9.09
C ALA A 144 -13.13 -2.89 -9.78
N GLN A 145 -13.38 -3.65 -10.85
CA GLN A 145 -12.32 -3.97 -11.78
C GLN A 145 -12.10 -2.75 -12.66
N PHE A 146 -10.86 -2.23 -12.66
CA PHE A 146 -10.55 -0.99 -13.35
C PHE A 146 -9.13 -1.02 -13.92
N ASP A 147 -9.03 -0.86 -15.23
CA ASP A 147 -7.77 -0.64 -15.93
C ASP A 147 -7.48 0.86 -16.00
N PHE A 148 -6.65 1.35 -15.09
CA PHE A 148 -6.28 2.76 -14.99
C PHE A 148 -5.81 3.40 -16.30
N GLU A 149 -5.19 2.63 -17.20
CA GLU A 149 -4.62 3.16 -18.44
C GLU A 149 -5.66 3.30 -19.55
N ASN A 150 -6.78 2.56 -19.47
CA ASN A 150 -7.71 2.38 -20.58
C ASN A 150 -9.16 2.71 -20.25
N ASP A 151 -9.58 2.52 -19.00
CA ASP A 151 -10.97 2.67 -18.59
C ASP A 151 -11.31 4.14 -18.29
N ASP A 152 -12.58 4.50 -18.54
CA ASP A 152 -13.15 5.83 -18.30
C ASP A 152 -14.47 5.78 -17.50
N THR A 153 -14.84 4.59 -17.01
CA THR A 153 -16.01 4.35 -16.16
C THR A 153 -15.65 3.38 -15.04
N LEU A 154 -16.34 3.49 -13.90
CA LEU A 154 -16.20 2.57 -12.77
C LEU A 154 -17.46 1.74 -12.61
N HIS A 155 -17.34 0.42 -12.68
CA HIS A 155 -18.45 -0.48 -12.38
C HIS A 155 -18.34 -0.94 -10.92
N LEU A 156 -19.13 -0.32 -10.05
CA LEU A 156 -19.20 -0.60 -8.62
C LEU A 156 -19.92 -1.93 -8.39
N ILE A 157 -19.21 -2.91 -7.83
CA ILE A 157 -19.65 -4.29 -7.73
C ILE A 157 -20.75 -4.45 -6.68
N HIS A 158 -20.61 -3.83 -5.51
CA HIS A 158 -21.59 -3.99 -4.43
C HIS A 158 -22.83 -3.12 -4.65
N GLN A 159 -22.64 -1.89 -5.13
CA GLN A 159 -23.74 -1.00 -5.51
C GLN A 159 -24.46 -1.40 -6.80
N ASP A 160 -23.88 -2.28 -7.63
CA ASP A 160 -24.38 -2.63 -8.97
C ASP A 160 -24.66 -1.38 -9.82
N ARG A 161 -23.68 -0.47 -9.83
CA ARG A 161 -23.78 0.85 -10.45
C ARG A 161 -22.58 1.13 -11.34
N VAL A 162 -22.84 1.57 -12.57
CA VAL A 162 -21.83 2.19 -13.43
C VAL A 162 -21.76 3.69 -13.10
N VAL A 163 -20.56 4.17 -12.78
CA VAL A 163 -20.23 5.59 -12.61
C VAL A 163 -19.48 6.03 -13.86
N ALA A 164 -20.09 6.94 -14.61
CA ALA A 164 -19.53 7.52 -15.82
C ALA A 164 -19.23 9.01 -15.65
N ARG A 165 -18.82 9.65 -16.74
CA ARG A 165 -18.49 11.08 -16.78
C ARG A 165 -19.59 11.95 -16.16
N GLY A 166 -19.22 12.71 -15.13
CA GLY A 166 -20.08 13.67 -14.45
C GLY A 166 -21.08 13.07 -13.45
N ASP A 167 -21.07 11.74 -13.25
CA ASP A 167 -21.98 11.07 -12.31
C ASP A 167 -21.60 11.28 -10.84
N ILE A 168 -20.37 11.74 -10.56
CA ILE A 168 -19.91 12.11 -9.24
C ILE A 168 -19.99 13.64 -9.10
N HIS A 169 -20.75 14.11 -8.11
CA HIS A 169 -20.91 15.55 -7.89
C HIS A 169 -19.86 16.12 -6.93
N GLN A 170 -19.35 15.29 -6.02
CA GLN A 170 -18.20 15.64 -5.18
C GLN A 170 -16.89 15.44 -5.97
N PRO A 171 -15.80 16.12 -5.62
CA PRO A 171 -14.48 15.79 -6.15
C PRO A 171 -14.13 14.34 -5.87
N VAL A 172 -13.59 13.65 -6.88
CA VAL A 172 -13.04 12.32 -6.66
C VAL A 172 -11.72 12.43 -5.91
N VAL A 173 -11.55 11.62 -4.87
CA VAL A 173 -10.27 11.46 -4.18
C VAL A 173 -9.61 10.22 -4.76
N VAL A 174 -8.36 10.30 -5.17
CA VAL A 174 -7.62 9.21 -5.80
C VAL A 174 -6.39 8.88 -4.98
N PHE A 175 -6.16 7.59 -4.75
CA PHE A 175 -4.92 7.07 -4.19
C PHE A 175 -4.18 6.27 -5.27
N ALA A 176 -2.91 6.59 -5.49
CA ALA A 176 -2.03 5.89 -6.42
C ALA A 176 -0.66 5.70 -5.76
N ASN A 177 -0.56 4.71 -4.88
CA ASN A 177 0.67 4.41 -4.14
C ASN A 177 1.40 3.24 -4.82
N TYR A 178 2.70 3.38 -5.10
CA TYR A 178 3.48 2.34 -5.81
C TYR A 178 2.75 1.82 -7.06
N LEU A 179 2.27 2.78 -7.84
CA LEU A 179 1.48 2.52 -9.04
C LEU A 179 2.19 3.10 -10.24
N PHE A 180 2.55 4.38 -10.21
CA PHE A 180 3.02 5.09 -11.38
C PHE A 180 4.39 4.59 -11.84
N ASP A 181 5.19 3.99 -10.96
CA ASP A 181 6.43 3.30 -11.33
C ASP A 181 6.22 2.06 -12.22
N SER A 182 4.97 1.61 -12.31
CA SER A 182 4.51 0.40 -12.98
C SER A 182 3.47 0.66 -14.09
N ILE A 183 3.26 1.94 -14.43
CA ILE A 183 2.37 2.40 -15.52
C ILE A 183 3.19 2.77 -16.75
N VAL A 184 2.62 2.61 -17.96
CA VAL A 184 3.37 2.87 -19.19
C VAL A 184 3.90 4.32 -19.23
N THR A 185 5.20 4.43 -19.51
CA THR A 185 5.88 5.69 -19.77
C THR A 185 6.48 5.67 -21.17
N ASP A 186 6.57 6.85 -21.78
CA ASP A 186 7.45 7.04 -22.94
C ASP A 186 8.80 7.61 -22.47
N VAL A 187 9.83 7.46 -23.31
CA VAL A 187 11.15 8.04 -23.06
C VAL A 187 11.48 8.96 -24.21
N PHE A 188 11.97 10.15 -23.88
CA PHE A 188 12.47 11.10 -24.86
C PHE A 188 13.90 11.47 -24.52
N ARG A 189 14.62 12.02 -25.50
CA ARG A 189 15.96 12.55 -25.32
C ARG A 189 16.04 13.99 -25.80
N VAL A 190 16.71 14.84 -25.06
CA VAL A 190 17.05 16.20 -25.52
C VAL A 190 18.29 16.14 -26.43
N SER A 191 18.17 16.73 -27.61
CA SER A 191 19.21 16.76 -28.65
C SER A 191 19.17 18.11 -29.36
N ASP A 192 20.21 18.94 -29.21
CA ASP A 192 20.33 20.29 -29.80
C ASP A 192 19.08 21.19 -29.54
N GLY A 193 18.53 21.13 -28.33
CA GLY A 193 17.33 21.89 -27.93
C GLY A 193 16.03 21.39 -28.55
N ARG A 194 16.02 20.19 -29.13
CA ARG A 194 14.85 19.47 -29.63
C ARG A 194 14.61 18.22 -28.80
N MET A 195 13.37 17.72 -28.83
CA MET A 195 13.06 16.38 -28.31
C MET A 195 13.20 15.36 -29.44
N GLU A 196 13.81 14.24 -29.12
CA GLU A 196 13.81 13.01 -29.92
C GLU A 196 13.07 11.93 -29.14
N GLU A 197 12.30 11.10 -29.83
CA GLU A 197 11.69 9.92 -29.25
C GLU A 197 12.75 8.84 -29.02
N THR A 198 12.78 8.24 -27.84
CA THR A 198 13.65 7.11 -27.53
C THR A 198 12.90 5.80 -27.72
N LEU A 199 13.38 5.00 -28.66
CA LEU A 199 12.84 3.70 -29.05
C LEU A 199 13.64 2.56 -28.42
N VAL A 200 12.95 1.55 -27.90
CA VAL A 200 13.54 0.37 -27.26
C VAL A 200 13.62 -0.82 -28.23
N SER A 201 14.71 -1.57 -28.17
CA SER A 201 14.83 -2.91 -28.76
C SER A 201 15.18 -3.91 -27.68
N LEU A 202 14.50 -5.06 -27.71
CA LEU A 202 14.66 -6.15 -26.74
C LEU A 202 15.34 -7.33 -27.42
N THR A 203 16.41 -7.85 -26.81
CA THR A 203 17.06 -9.08 -27.28
C THR A 203 17.28 -10.03 -26.12
N ALA A 204 17.20 -11.34 -26.37
CA ALA A 204 17.50 -12.35 -25.37
C ALA A 204 18.22 -13.55 -26.00
N HIS A 205 18.87 -14.36 -25.18
CA HIS A 205 19.37 -15.65 -25.64
C HIS A 205 18.22 -16.56 -26.06
N ALA A 206 18.35 -17.29 -27.17
CA ALA A 206 17.30 -18.18 -27.68
C ALA A 206 16.82 -19.23 -26.66
N SER A 207 17.69 -19.64 -25.72
CA SER A 207 17.34 -20.57 -24.63
C SER A 207 16.40 -19.98 -23.57
N ASN A 208 16.36 -18.64 -23.46
CA ASN A 208 15.51 -17.91 -22.53
C ASN A 208 14.11 -17.61 -23.12
N VAL A 209 13.83 -18.01 -24.36
CA VAL A 209 12.59 -17.64 -25.06
C VAL A 209 11.75 -18.89 -25.34
N ASP A 210 10.47 -18.85 -25.01
CA ASP A 210 9.47 -19.84 -25.40
C ASP A 210 8.28 -19.20 -26.15
N GLU A 211 7.17 -19.93 -26.29
CA GLU A 211 5.98 -19.47 -27.02
C GLU A 211 5.30 -18.25 -26.35
N LEU A 212 5.48 -18.05 -25.04
CA LEU A 212 4.88 -16.95 -24.27
C LEU A 212 5.79 -15.74 -24.13
N GLY A 213 7.08 -15.89 -24.43
CA GLY A 213 8.08 -14.83 -24.39
C GLY A 213 9.35 -15.24 -23.64
N PRO A 214 10.10 -14.27 -23.08
CA PRO A 214 11.19 -14.53 -22.14
C PRO A 214 10.70 -15.26 -20.89
N LYS A 215 11.45 -16.26 -20.43
CA LYS A 215 11.22 -16.97 -19.16
C LYS A 215 11.74 -16.17 -17.98
N ASP A 216 12.88 -15.51 -18.18
CA ASP A 216 13.54 -14.65 -17.22
C ASP A 216 13.74 -13.27 -17.85
N TRP A 217 13.05 -12.26 -17.30
CA TRP A 217 13.12 -10.89 -17.79
C TRP A 217 14.42 -10.18 -17.37
N GLU A 218 15.09 -10.63 -16.31
CA GLU A 218 16.41 -10.11 -15.91
C GLU A 218 17.48 -10.43 -16.96
N ALA A 219 17.28 -11.51 -17.72
CA ALA A 219 18.17 -11.94 -18.80
C ALA A 219 17.82 -11.35 -20.19
N VAL A 220 16.97 -10.33 -20.26
CA VAL A 220 16.64 -9.59 -21.49
C VAL A 220 17.53 -8.34 -21.59
N ASP A 221 18.23 -8.19 -22.72
CA ASP A 221 18.99 -6.98 -23.00
C ASP A 221 18.08 -5.89 -23.59
N PHE A 222 18.17 -4.70 -23.01
CA PHE A 222 17.53 -3.48 -23.49
C PHE A 222 18.54 -2.62 -24.24
N SER A 223 18.15 -2.11 -25.40
CA SER A 223 18.95 -1.14 -26.15
C SER A 223 18.08 -0.02 -26.67
N PHE A 224 18.64 1.19 -26.65
CA PHE A 224 17.93 2.41 -26.99
C PHE A 224 18.45 3.02 -28.28
N SER A 225 17.55 3.58 -29.06
CA SER A 225 17.84 4.37 -30.26
C SER A 225 16.91 5.58 -30.31
N HIS A 226 17.23 6.58 -31.12
CA HIS A 226 16.46 7.83 -31.14
C HIS A 226 15.92 8.13 -32.52
N ALA A 227 14.71 8.71 -32.57
CA ALA A 227 14.05 9.13 -33.78
C ALA A 227 13.53 10.57 -33.64
N PRO A 228 13.52 11.36 -34.73
CA PRO A 228 12.87 12.66 -34.73
C PRO A 228 11.37 12.52 -34.41
N MET A 229 10.84 13.44 -33.61
CA MET A 229 9.41 13.54 -33.28
C MET A 229 8.83 14.88 -33.73
N ALA A 230 7.52 14.92 -33.96
CA ALA A 230 6.77 16.15 -34.20
C ALA A 230 6.49 16.89 -32.87
N GLU A 231 6.23 18.20 -32.90
CA GLU A 231 5.91 18.93 -31.67
C GLU A 231 4.54 18.56 -31.09
N ASP A 232 3.61 18.16 -31.95
CA ASP A 232 2.25 17.69 -31.63
C ASP A 232 2.19 16.16 -31.53
N TYR A 233 3.21 15.56 -30.92
CA TYR A 233 3.44 14.11 -30.89
C TYR A 233 2.23 13.31 -30.39
N TYR A 234 1.59 13.74 -29.30
CA TYR A 234 0.42 13.06 -28.73
C TYR A 234 -0.91 13.50 -29.33
N GLN A 235 -0.92 14.54 -30.18
CA GLN A 235 -2.15 15.20 -30.65
C GLN A 235 -3.04 15.65 -29.48
N HIS A 236 -2.41 16.02 -28.36
CA HIS A 236 -3.08 16.41 -27.13
C HIS A 236 -2.41 17.66 -26.56
N VAL A 237 -3.12 18.79 -26.64
CA VAL A 237 -2.54 20.13 -26.45
C VAL A 237 -1.79 20.29 -25.12
N ASP A 238 -2.32 19.73 -24.04
CA ASP A 238 -1.71 19.87 -22.71
C ASP A 238 -0.50 18.93 -22.54
N PHE A 239 -0.56 17.72 -23.11
CA PHE A 239 0.56 16.77 -23.05
C PHE A 239 1.72 17.23 -23.92
N ASP A 240 1.43 17.69 -25.14
CA ASP A 240 2.42 18.22 -26.05
C ASP A 240 3.05 19.51 -25.51
N ARG A 241 2.26 20.41 -24.90
CA ARG A 241 2.81 21.60 -24.22
C ARG A 241 3.75 21.21 -23.08
N LEU A 242 3.36 20.25 -22.25
CA LEU A 242 4.18 19.79 -21.13
C LEU A 242 5.48 19.12 -21.62
N LEU A 243 5.39 18.18 -22.57
CA LEU A 243 6.55 17.50 -23.14
C LEU A 243 7.53 18.50 -23.75
N ASN A 244 7.04 19.44 -24.56
CA ASN A 244 7.88 20.43 -25.21
C ASN A 244 8.52 21.43 -24.23
N SER A 245 7.95 21.60 -23.04
CA SER A 245 8.55 22.45 -22.00
C SER A 245 9.88 21.92 -21.49
N TYR A 246 10.17 20.63 -21.68
CA TYR A 246 11.42 19.99 -21.24
C TYR A 246 12.58 20.13 -22.23
N ARG A 247 12.37 20.74 -23.41
CA ARG A 247 13.43 21.04 -24.38
C ARG A 247 14.56 21.92 -23.84
N THR A 248 14.32 22.58 -22.71
CA THR A 248 15.28 23.46 -22.04
C THR A 248 16.24 22.72 -21.12
N LEU A 249 16.07 21.42 -20.92
CA LEU A 249 17.04 20.59 -20.21
C LEU A 249 18.35 20.48 -21.02
N SER A 250 19.41 20.01 -20.36
CA SER A 250 20.73 19.82 -20.95
C SER A 250 20.70 18.79 -22.07
N ASP A 251 21.56 18.99 -23.06
CA ASP A 251 21.73 18.07 -24.19
C ASP A 251 22.13 16.67 -23.70
N GLY A 252 21.51 15.63 -24.27
CA GLY A 252 21.72 14.24 -23.86
C GLY A 252 20.76 13.73 -22.77
N THR A 253 20.02 14.61 -22.09
CA THR A 253 19.09 14.21 -21.02
C THR A 253 17.97 13.31 -21.52
N HIS A 254 17.73 12.20 -20.82
CA HIS A 254 16.59 11.30 -21.04
C HIS A 254 15.45 11.65 -20.11
N LEU A 255 14.28 11.91 -20.69
CA LEU A 255 13.06 12.25 -19.98
C LEU A 255 12.11 11.04 -20.00
N GLN A 256 11.82 10.49 -18.83
CA GLN A 256 10.69 9.58 -18.64
C GLN A 256 9.40 10.43 -18.58
N PHE A 257 8.55 10.33 -19.60
CA PHE A 257 7.31 11.10 -19.72
C PHE A 257 6.10 10.21 -19.38
N PRO A 258 5.36 10.50 -18.29
CA PRO A 258 4.43 9.57 -17.65
C PRO A 258 3.07 9.51 -18.38
N ILE A 259 3.09 9.16 -19.67
CA ILE A 259 1.91 9.26 -20.54
C ILE A 259 0.73 8.40 -20.07
N GLY A 260 0.98 7.21 -19.54
CA GLY A 260 -0.07 6.35 -18.97
C GLY A 260 -0.74 7.02 -17.78
N SER A 261 0.06 7.56 -16.85
CA SER A 261 -0.43 8.28 -15.68
C SER A 261 -1.24 9.51 -16.06
N LEU A 262 -0.77 10.32 -17.03
CA LEU A 262 -1.50 11.51 -17.49
C LEU A 262 -2.86 11.15 -18.09
N ARG A 263 -2.93 10.08 -18.91
CA ARG A 263 -4.19 9.61 -19.50
C ARG A 263 -5.16 9.06 -18.46
N GLY A 264 -4.68 8.23 -17.54
CA GLY A 264 -5.51 7.66 -16.48
C GLY A 264 -6.08 8.75 -15.56
N LEU A 265 -5.26 9.73 -15.16
CA LEU A 265 -5.74 10.88 -14.38
C LEU A 265 -6.74 11.73 -15.16
N GLU A 266 -6.54 11.93 -16.46
CA GLU A 266 -7.50 12.64 -17.30
C GLU A 266 -8.85 11.92 -17.38
N ASN A 267 -8.85 10.58 -17.42
CA ASN A 267 -10.08 9.79 -17.43
C ASN A 267 -10.77 9.83 -16.07
N LEU A 268 -10.04 9.65 -14.97
CA LEU A 268 -10.62 9.65 -13.63
C LEU A 268 -11.25 10.99 -13.25
N LYS A 269 -10.59 12.12 -13.53
CA LYS A 269 -11.17 13.45 -13.18
C LYS A 269 -12.49 13.73 -13.92
N LYS A 270 -12.73 13.10 -15.09
CA LYS A 270 -13.98 13.27 -15.85
C LYS A 270 -15.18 12.69 -15.09
N LEU A 271 -14.97 11.75 -14.15
CA LEU A 271 -16.04 11.20 -13.32
C LEU A 271 -16.65 12.27 -12.40
N SER A 272 -15.87 13.25 -11.97
CA SER A 272 -16.21 14.26 -10.97
C SER A 272 -16.10 15.70 -11.50
N ASN A 273 -16.65 15.97 -12.69
CA ASN A 273 -16.69 17.32 -13.29
C ASN A 273 -15.31 18.01 -13.35
N ASP A 274 -14.26 17.25 -13.68
CA ASP A 274 -12.87 17.70 -13.76
C ASP A 274 -12.25 18.15 -12.41
N GLN A 275 -12.84 17.74 -11.29
CA GLN A 275 -12.39 18.05 -9.93
C GLN A 275 -11.82 16.81 -9.23
N MET A 276 -10.56 16.86 -8.83
CA MET A 276 -9.88 15.71 -8.24
C MET A 276 -8.85 16.12 -7.19
N LEU A 277 -8.78 15.35 -6.11
CA LEU A 277 -7.64 15.30 -5.19
C LEU A 277 -6.91 13.98 -5.41
N LEU A 278 -5.61 14.03 -5.70
CA LEU A 278 -4.73 12.87 -5.79
C LEU A 278 -3.72 12.91 -4.64
N LEU A 279 -3.62 11.79 -3.93
CA LEU A 279 -2.54 11.48 -3.01
C LEU A 279 -1.77 10.29 -3.57
N SER A 280 -0.47 10.47 -3.76
CA SER A 280 0.38 9.45 -4.38
C SER A 280 1.71 9.38 -3.65
N SER A 281 2.14 8.15 -3.36
CA SER A 281 3.45 7.88 -2.80
C SER A 281 4.18 6.87 -3.67
N ASP A 282 5.30 7.29 -4.25
CA ASP A 282 6.06 6.51 -5.23
C ASP A 282 7.52 6.96 -5.27
N LYS A 283 8.37 6.18 -5.92
CA LYS A 283 9.75 6.59 -6.20
C LYS A 283 9.77 7.52 -7.42
N GLY A 284 10.52 8.61 -7.37
CA GLY A 284 10.54 9.52 -8.51
C GLY A 284 11.33 10.80 -8.33
N TYR A 285 11.35 11.57 -9.41
CA TYR A 285 11.98 12.88 -9.51
C TYR A 285 10.94 13.98 -9.34
N VAL A 286 11.22 14.94 -8.46
CA VAL A 286 10.27 16.01 -8.09
C VAL A 286 10.57 17.36 -8.74
N SER A 287 11.76 17.52 -9.31
CA SER A 287 12.23 18.78 -9.89
C SER A 287 12.86 18.60 -11.27
N ARG A 288 12.94 19.70 -12.05
CA ARG A 288 13.68 19.71 -13.32
C ARG A 288 15.18 19.43 -13.11
N ASP A 289 15.74 19.91 -12.00
CA ASP A 289 17.15 19.77 -11.69
C ASP A 289 17.54 18.31 -11.44
N GLU A 290 16.65 17.51 -10.84
CA GLU A 290 16.84 16.06 -10.69
C GLU A 290 16.72 15.28 -12.00
N ILE A 291 15.92 15.80 -12.95
CA ILE A 291 15.74 15.20 -14.27
C ILE A 291 16.90 15.56 -15.21
N ASP A 292 17.53 16.71 -15.00
CA ASP A 292 18.56 17.21 -15.89
C ASP A 292 19.80 16.30 -15.89
N GLY A 293 20.24 15.89 -17.08
CA GLY A 293 21.38 14.99 -17.26
C GLY A 293 21.10 13.51 -16.98
N LEU A 294 19.85 13.08 -16.82
CA LEU A 294 19.53 11.66 -16.69
C LEU A 294 19.92 10.85 -17.93
N GLU A 295 20.45 9.65 -17.67
CA GLU A 295 20.75 8.62 -18.66
C GLU A 295 19.47 7.82 -19.02
N PRO A 296 19.50 6.94 -20.04
CA PRO A 296 18.36 6.08 -20.34
C PRO A 296 17.88 5.30 -19.10
N PRO A 297 16.57 5.00 -18.99
CA PRO A 297 16.02 4.37 -17.80
C PRO A 297 16.68 3.01 -17.52
N GLU A 298 16.99 2.79 -16.25
CA GLU A 298 17.40 1.49 -15.72
C GLU A 298 16.18 0.70 -15.28
N PHE A 299 16.18 -0.60 -15.55
CA PHE A 299 15.09 -1.50 -15.17
C PHE A 299 15.51 -2.29 -13.94
N ALA A 300 14.84 -2.05 -12.82
CA ALA A 300 14.90 -2.95 -11.68
C ALA A 300 13.86 -4.06 -11.91
N ILE A 301 14.31 -5.26 -12.29
CA ILE A 301 13.43 -6.40 -12.63
C ILE A 301 13.53 -7.44 -11.53
N HIS A 302 12.40 -7.74 -10.86
CA HIS A 302 12.22 -8.79 -9.86
C HIS A 302 10.79 -9.35 -9.99
N GLY A 303 10.56 -10.28 -10.91
CA GLY A 303 9.21 -10.75 -11.30
C GLY A 303 8.41 -9.70 -12.09
N SER A 304 8.21 -8.52 -11.49
CA SER A 304 7.77 -7.27 -12.10
C SER A 304 8.97 -6.34 -12.39
N PHE A 305 8.74 -5.14 -12.93
CA PHE A 305 9.77 -4.11 -13.00
C PHE A 305 9.20 -2.75 -12.60
N SER A 306 10.07 -1.83 -12.19
CA SER A 306 9.64 -0.50 -11.76
C SER A 306 10.60 0.59 -12.22
N LEU A 307 10.06 1.78 -12.47
CA LEU A 307 10.77 2.95 -12.98
C LEU A 307 10.66 4.17 -12.04
N MET A 308 11.50 5.18 -12.24
CA MET A 308 11.37 6.43 -11.49
C MET A 308 10.25 7.29 -12.08
N VAL A 309 9.28 7.67 -11.24
CA VAL A 309 8.15 8.50 -11.63
C VAL A 309 8.58 9.95 -11.84
N ASN A 310 8.09 10.59 -12.88
CA ASN A 310 8.28 12.02 -13.09
C ASN A 310 7.20 12.84 -12.37
N PHE A 311 7.33 12.99 -11.05
CA PHE A 311 6.39 13.77 -10.24
C PHE A 311 6.35 15.25 -10.63
N HIS A 312 7.46 15.80 -11.14
CA HIS A 312 7.45 17.15 -11.71
C HIS A 312 6.43 17.26 -12.86
N ALA A 313 6.40 16.29 -13.80
CA ALA A 313 5.44 16.30 -14.90
C ALA A 313 3.99 16.18 -14.39
N LEU A 314 3.74 15.32 -13.39
CA LEU A 314 2.41 15.20 -12.77
C LEU A 314 1.96 16.52 -12.14
N GLY A 315 2.84 17.21 -11.40
CA GLY A 315 2.57 18.51 -10.79
C GLY A 315 2.27 19.60 -11.82
N GLU A 316 3.11 19.71 -12.87
CA GLU A 316 2.89 20.67 -13.95
C GLU A 316 1.61 20.39 -14.74
N TYR A 317 1.27 19.11 -14.94
CA TYR A 317 -0.01 18.75 -15.53
C TYR A 317 -1.17 19.21 -14.65
N CYS A 318 -1.15 18.94 -13.34
CA CYS A 318 -2.19 19.39 -12.41
C CYS A 318 -2.40 20.91 -12.44
N ARG A 319 -1.31 21.70 -12.48
CA ARG A 319 -1.37 23.16 -12.64
C ARG A 319 -2.00 23.58 -13.98
N SER A 320 -1.65 22.89 -15.06
CA SER A 320 -2.27 23.12 -16.38
C SER A 320 -3.78 22.84 -16.39
N GLN A 321 -4.24 21.94 -15.51
CA GLN A 321 -5.65 21.57 -15.34
C GLN A 321 -6.37 22.45 -14.29
N GLY A 322 -5.85 23.65 -14.03
CA GLY A 322 -6.48 24.63 -13.14
C GLY A 322 -6.37 24.28 -11.65
N GLY A 323 -5.44 23.39 -11.28
CA GLY A 323 -5.20 23.05 -9.88
C GLY A 323 -3.80 23.40 -9.38
N ASP A 324 -3.34 22.67 -8.37
CA ASP A 324 -2.09 22.93 -7.64
C ASP A 324 -1.47 21.61 -7.15
N CYS A 325 -0.23 21.64 -6.67
CA CYS A 325 0.39 20.49 -6.04
C CYS A 325 1.40 20.89 -4.97
N GLN A 326 1.57 20.02 -3.97
CA GLN A 326 2.62 20.10 -2.95
C GLN A 326 3.38 18.78 -2.94
N ILE A 327 4.65 18.87 -3.29
CA ILE A 327 5.55 17.72 -3.46
C ILE A 327 6.77 18.01 -2.56
N PRO A 328 7.04 17.20 -1.53
CA PRO A 328 8.23 17.35 -0.70
C PRO A 328 9.48 16.95 -1.48
N TYR A 329 10.65 17.20 -0.88
CA TYR A 329 11.90 16.65 -1.38
C TYR A 329 11.88 15.11 -1.29
N ALA A 330 12.44 14.44 -2.29
CA ALA A 330 12.51 12.98 -2.31
C ALA A 330 13.57 12.47 -1.32
N ILE A 331 13.19 11.66 -0.33
CA ILE A 331 14.14 11.01 0.58
C ILE A 331 14.47 9.65 0.00
N ASP A 332 15.74 9.43 -0.35
CA ASP A 332 16.22 8.23 -1.05
C ASP A 332 15.38 7.85 -2.29
N GLY A 333 14.89 8.89 -2.99
CA GLY A 333 14.07 8.76 -4.19
C GLY A 333 12.58 8.53 -3.93
N PHE A 334 12.13 8.35 -2.68
CA PHE A 334 10.71 8.19 -2.35
C PHE A 334 10.01 9.52 -2.08
N VAL A 335 8.80 9.67 -2.59
CA VAL A 335 8.02 10.91 -2.60
C VAL A 335 6.59 10.61 -2.16
N SER A 336 6.04 11.43 -1.27
CA SER A 336 4.60 11.46 -0.96
C SER A 336 4.03 12.83 -1.32
N GLY A 337 3.20 12.92 -2.35
CA GLY A 337 2.69 14.19 -2.87
C GLY A 337 1.17 14.35 -2.78
N LEU A 338 0.73 15.62 -2.72
CA LEU A 338 -0.66 16.02 -2.92
C LEU A 338 -0.79 16.79 -4.24
N PHE A 339 -1.80 16.43 -5.03
CA PHE A 339 -2.07 17.04 -6.32
C PHE A 339 -3.56 17.33 -6.46
N LEU A 340 -3.91 18.49 -7.01
CA LEU A 340 -5.27 18.94 -7.22
C LEU A 340 -5.50 19.25 -8.70
N MET A 341 -6.69 18.93 -9.20
CA MET A 341 -7.18 19.37 -10.51
C MET A 341 -8.54 20.03 -10.36
N GLY A 342 -8.79 21.09 -11.13
CA GLY A 342 -10.04 21.85 -11.06
C GLY A 342 -10.25 22.66 -9.78
N MET A 343 -9.25 22.71 -8.88
CA MET A 343 -9.27 23.46 -7.62
C MET A 343 -7.86 23.72 -7.10
N THR A 344 -7.69 24.76 -6.28
CA THR A 344 -6.39 25.19 -5.75
C THR A 344 -6.37 25.18 -4.22
N LEU A 345 -5.17 25.07 -3.63
CA LEU A 345 -4.99 25.04 -2.17
C LEU A 345 -5.39 26.34 -1.47
N ASP A 346 -5.36 27.48 -2.17
CA ASP A 346 -5.81 28.76 -1.63
C ASP A 346 -7.29 28.74 -1.19
N ALA A 347 -8.10 27.86 -1.80
CA ALA A 347 -9.50 27.66 -1.42
C ALA A 347 -9.69 26.60 -0.32
N LEU A 348 -8.63 25.95 0.13
CA LEU A 348 -8.65 24.76 0.99
C LEU A 348 -7.67 24.91 2.19
N PRO A 349 -7.92 25.86 3.11
CA PRO A 349 -6.97 26.18 4.17
C PRO A 349 -6.77 25.07 5.22
N ALA A 350 -7.81 24.30 5.57
CA ALA A 350 -7.65 23.18 6.48
C ALA A 350 -6.86 22.05 5.81
N THR A 351 -7.08 21.83 4.52
CA THR A 351 -6.35 20.87 3.69
C THR A 351 -4.88 21.23 3.60
N GLN A 352 -4.55 22.51 3.35
CA GLN A 352 -3.18 23.00 3.31
C GLN A 352 -2.46 22.79 4.65
N LEU A 353 -3.14 23.06 5.77
CA LEU A 353 -2.59 22.82 7.10
C LEU A 353 -2.36 21.32 7.36
N ALA A 354 -3.34 20.48 7.02
CA ALA A 354 -3.23 19.03 7.18
C ALA A 354 -2.11 18.45 6.31
N GLN A 355 -1.99 18.90 5.06
CA GLN A 355 -0.92 18.50 4.14
C GLN A 355 0.46 18.91 4.67
N THR A 356 0.60 20.14 5.19
CA THR A 356 1.85 20.59 5.79
C THR A 356 2.25 19.71 6.98
N ALA A 357 1.29 19.39 7.85
CA ALA A 357 1.57 18.61 9.07
C ALA A 357 1.81 17.11 8.82
N ASN A 358 1.14 16.53 7.81
CA ASN A 358 1.12 15.07 7.60
C ASN A 358 1.94 14.61 6.39
N ILE A 359 2.33 15.51 5.48
CA ILE A 359 3.11 15.15 4.29
C ILE A 359 4.44 15.93 4.25
N MET A 360 4.42 17.25 4.48
CA MET A 360 5.65 18.08 4.35
C MET A 360 6.54 18.10 5.61
N ALA A 361 6.00 17.73 6.76
CA ALA A 361 6.72 17.77 8.04
C ALA A 361 7.39 16.42 8.33
N PHE A 362 6.85 15.64 9.27
CA PHE A 362 7.25 14.24 9.47
C PHE A 362 6.21 13.36 8.78
N GLY A 363 6.44 13.08 7.50
CA GLY A 363 5.52 12.36 6.61
C GLY A 363 5.95 10.91 6.37
N PRO A 364 5.30 10.23 5.40
CA PRO A 364 5.56 8.82 5.12
C PRO A 364 7.02 8.56 4.70
N ALA A 365 7.63 9.46 3.94
CA ALA A 365 9.03 9.35 3.52
C ALA A 365 10.00 9.40 4.71
N GLU A 366 9.82 10.36 5.62
CA GLU A 366 10.65 10.46 6.83
C GLU A 366 10.44 9.27 7.76
N PHE A 367 9.20 8.79 7.91
CA PHE A 367 8.90 7.61 8.72
C PHE A 367 9.57 6.36 8.15
N PHE A 368 9.52 6.15 6.84
CA PHE A 368 10.17 5.00 6.22
C PHE A 368 11.70 5.04 6.37
N CYS A 369 12.31 6.20 6.13
CA CYS A 369 13.74 6.38 6.38
C CYS A 369 14.09 6.06 7.85
N PHE A 370 13.26 6.49 8.80
CA PHE A 370 13.44 6.14 10.21
C PHE A 370 13.26 4.63 10.47
N TYR A 371 12.28 4.01 9.83
CA TYR A 371 12.03 2.56 9.90
C TYR A 371 13.24 1.76 9.42
N GLU A 372 13.82 2.06 8.26
CA GLU A 372 14.97 1.32 7.70
C GLU A 372 16.20 1.33 8.61
N HIS A 373 16.35 2.40 9.40
CA HIS A 373 17.45 2.52 10.37
C HIS A 373 17.15 1.87 11.72
N MET A 374 15.87 1.83 12.11
CA MET A 374 15.44 1.25 13.38
C MET A 374 15.36 -0.26 13.31
N GLU A 375 14.76 -0.80 12.24
CA GLU A 375 14.47 -2.24 12.07
C GLU A 375 15.65 -3.16 12.41
N PRO A 376 16.89 -2.93 11.91
CA PRO A 376 18.03 -3.81 12.17
C PRO A 376 18.52 -3.83 13.63
N ILE A 377 18.04 -2.91 14.46
CA ILE A 377 18.48 -2.73 15.86
C ILE A 377 17.34 -2.80 16.87
N LEU A 378 16.09 -3.02 16.43
CA LEU A 378 14.91 -3.06 17.29
C LEU A 378 15.01 -4.14 18.36
N ASP A 379 15.53 -5.31 17.99
CA ASP A 379 15.78 -6.48 18.86
C ASP A 379 16.69 -6.18 20.07
N LYS A 380 17.43 -5.07 20.04
CA LYS A 380 18.37 -4.66 21.10
C LYS A 380 17.89 -3.44 21.88
N GLN A 381 16.75 -2.86 21.52
CA GLN A 381 16.25 -1.67 22.18
C GLN A 381 15.65 -1.98 23.57
N PRO A 382 15.70 -1.00 24.50
CA PRO A 382 14.99 -1.14 25.76
C PRO A 382 13.48 -1.03 25.53
N LEU A 383 12.68 -1.68 26.40
CA LEU A 383 11.23 -1.77 26.27
C LEU A 383 10.54 -0.40 26.08
N LYS A 384 11.01 0.64 26.77
CA LYS A 384 10.50 2.02 26.63
C LYS A 384 10.65 2.59 25.21
N THR A 385 11.74 2.25 24.51
CA THR A 385 11.99 2.70 23.14
C THR A 385 11.08 1.95 22.18
N ILE A 386 10.91 0.63 22.41
CA ILE A 386 9.98 -0.21 21.65
C ILE A 386 8.53 0.33 21.79
N ALA A 387 8.10 0.60 23.02
CA ALA A 387 6.77 1.15 23.31
C ALA A 387 6.53 2.52 22.63
N ALA A 388 7.53 3.40 22.63
CA ALA A 388 7.47 4.68 21.94
C ALA A 388 7.40 4.50 20.41
N TYR A 389 8.14 3.54 19.86
CA TYR A 389 8.15 3.26 18.43
C TYR A 389 6.84 2.65 17.94
N LEU A 390 6.26 1.70 18.70
CA LEU A 390 4.92 1.18 18.45
C LEU A 390 3.87 2.30 18.48
N SER A 391 3.95 3.23 19.43
CA SER A 391 3.05 4.38 19.43
C SER A 391 3.25 5.30 18.21
N LEU A 392 4.50 5.53 17.79
CA LEU A 392 4.84 6.36 16.64
C LEU A 392 4.29 5.76 15.34
N SER A 393 4.47 4.44 15.14
CA SER A 393 3.96 3.70 13.99
C SER A 393 2.45 3.51 13.98
N ARG A 394 1.75 4.06 14.97
CA ARG A 394 0.30 3.89 15.18
C ARG A 394 -0.09 2.46 15.50
N TRP A 395 0.73 1.76 16.28
CA TRP A 395 0.53 0.38 16.74
C TRP A 395 0.53 -0.60 15.58
N ASP A 396 1.51 -0.46 14.68
CA ASP A 396 1.63 -1.27 13.47
C ASP A 396 1.87 -2.76 13.79
N PRO A 397 1.01 -3.68 13.29
CA PRO A 397 1.21 -5.13 13.37
C PRO A 397 2.59 -5.61 12.91
N TYR A 398 3.11 -5.06 11.83
CA TYR A 398 4.37 -5.50 11.25
C TYR A 398 5.57 -5.09 12.12
N ILE A 399 5.52 -3.89 12.71
CA ILE A 399 6.55 -3.50 13.68
C ILE A 399 6.42 -4.32 14.97
N TYR A 400 5.20 -4.66 15.40
CA TYR A 400 5.00 -5.50 16.58
C TYR A 400 5.58 -6.90 16.39
N GLU A 401 5.38 -7.53 15.24
CA GLU A 401 6.03 -8.80 14.86
C GLU A 401 7.55 -8.75 15.07
N GLN A 402 8.21 -7.67 14.64
CA GLN A 402 9.68 -7.55 14.76
C GLN A 402 10.18 -7.41 16.20
N VAL A 403 9.31 -7.08 17.16
CA VAL A 403 9.70 -6.78 18.55
C VAL A 403 9.04 -7.69 19.58
N SER A 404 8.12 -8.57 19.19
CA SER A 404 7.32 -9.38 20.11
C SER A 404 8.18 -10.24 21.03
N ASP A 405 9.14 -10.98 20.47
CA ASP A 405 10.12 -11.76 21.22
C ASP A 405 10.89 -10.89 22.22
N ARG A 406 11.35 -9.71 21.78
CA ARG A 406 12.12 -8.80 22.62
C ARG A 406 11.27 -8.19 23.75
N ILE A 407 9.99 -7.95 23.50
CA ILE A 407 9.06 -7.50 24.53
C ILE A 407 8.92 -8.60 25.60
N ASN A 408 8.71 -9.85 25.18
CA ASN A 408 8.55 -10.98 26.09
C ASN A 408 9.81 -11.22 26.93
N GLU A 409 11.01 -11.08 26.35
CA GLU A 409 12.28 -11.16 27.09
C GLU A 409 12.43 -10.09 28.19
N LEU A 410 11.76 -8.96 28.06
CA LEU A 410 11.97 -7.79 28.91
C LEU A 410 10.84 -7.55 29.92
N ILE A 411 9.68 -8.19 29.76
CA ILE A 411 8.46 -7.83 30.48
C ILE A 411 8.54 -8.14 31.97
N ASP A 412 9.14 -9.27 32.36
CA ASP A 412 9.26 -9.71 33.76
C ASP A 412 10.07 -8.75 34.63
N ASP A 413 11.09 -8.13 34.04
CA ASP A 413 12.01 -7.19 34.71
C ASP A 413 11.63 -5.72 34.46
N ALA A 414 10.54 -5.47 33.72
CA ALA A 414 10.12 -4.13 33.35
C ALA A 414 9.45 -3.37 34.51
N ASP A 415 9.42 -2.04 34.36
CA ASP A 415 8.68 -1.16 35.24
C ASP A 415 7.15 -1.42 35.12
N GLU A 416 6.46 -1.57 36.25
CA GLU A 416 5.03 -1.92 36.30
C GLU A 416 4.14 -0.93 35.52
N ASP A 417 4.45 0.37 35.55
CA ASP A 417 3.69 1.39 34.80
C ASP A 417 3.87 1.19 33.27
N LEU A 418 5.05 0.75 32.84
CA LEU A 418 5.32 0.45 31.44
C LEU A 418 4.63 -0.84 30.98
N VAL A 419 4.60 -1.88 31.81
CA VAL A 419 3.84 -3.12 31.54
C VAL A 419 2.36 -2.80 31.42
N GLN A 420 1.81 -2.01 32.36
CA GLN A 420 0.43 -1.56 32.32
C GLN A 420 0.14 -0.72 31.05
N TYR A 421 1.04 0.20 30.69
CA TYR A 421 0.90 0.98 29.46
C TYR A 421 0.79 0.10 28.21
N LEU A 422 1.70 -0.87 28.04
CA LEU A 422 1.66 -1.80 26.91
C LEU A 422 0.39 -2.66 26.93
N THR A 423 0.04 -3.18 28.09
CA THR A 423 -1.17 -3.96 28.35
C THR A 423 -2.44 -3.22 27.95
N GLU A 424 -2.51 -1.91 28.14
CA GLU A 424 -3.67 -1.10 27.73
C GLU A 424 -3.69 -0.77 26.23
N HIS A 425 -2.53 -0.75 25.57
CA HIS A 425 -2.40 -0.20 24.23
C HIS A 425 -2.17 -1.22 23.12
N LEU A 426 -1.58 -2.39 23.42
CA LEU A 426 -1.39 -3.46 22.45
C LEU A 426 -2.68 -3.99 21.79
N PRO A 427 -3.91 -3.87 22.37
CA PRO A 427 -5.13 -4.18 21.61
C PRO A 427 -5.27 -3.35 20.32
N LYS A 428 -4.63 -2.17 20.23
CA LYS A 428 -4.62 -1.35 19.00
C LYS A 428 -3.85 -2.00 17.85
N VAL A 429 -2.90 -2.89 18.15
CA VAL A 429 -2.20 -3.71 17.14
C VAL A 429 -3.20 -4.66 16.49
N VAL A 430 -3.97 -5.35 17.31
CA VAL A 430 -5.02 -6.27 16.87
C VAL A 430 -6.13 -5.59 16.09
N ASP A 431 -6.51 -4.37 16.45
CA ASP A 431 -7.49 -3.61 15.69
C ASP A 431 -7.02 -3.42 14.23
N GLN A 432 -5.72 -3.51 13.98
CA GLN A 432 -5.10 -3.35 12.69
C GLN A 432 -4.70 -4.68 12.05
N PHE A 433 -5.09 -5.81 12.63
CA PHE A 433 -4.85 -7.11 12.02
C PHE A 433 -5.63 -7.25 10.71
N TYR A 434 -4.88 -7.48 9.62
CA TYR A 434 -5.40 -7.80 8.30
C TYR A 434 -4.70 -9.06 7.83
N TYR A 435 -5.45 -10.15 7.64
CA TYR A 435 -4.88 -11.45 7.32
C TYR A 435 -4.40 -11.47 5.87
N LEU A 436 -3.15 -11.90 5.66
CA LEU A 436 -2.63 -12.24 4.34
C LEU A 436 -2.22 -13.71 4.32
N PRO A 437 -2.31 -14.39 3.16
CA PRO A 437 -1.64 -15.68 3.00
C PRO A 437 -0.17 -15.54 3.41
N ASP A 438 0.33 -16.49 4.20
CA ASP A 438 1.70 -16.53 4.73
C ASP A 438 2.09 -15.38 5.70
N SER A 439 1.15 -14.56 6.17
CA SER A 439 1.44 -13.57 7.22
C SER A 439 1.83 -14.22 8.54
N HIS A 440 2.67 -13.55 9.33
CA HIS A 440 3.00 -13.97 10.68
C HIS A 440 1.79 -13.93 11.63
N ASP A 441 1.75 -14.85 12.60
CA ASP A 441 0.67 -14.94 13.58
C ASP A 441 0.86 -13.94 14.73
N ILE A 442 0.63 -12.66 14.44
CA ILE A 442 0.69 -11.60 15.45
C ILE A 442 -0.35 -11.78 16.58
N LEU A 443 -1.41 -12.57 16.35
CA LEU A 443 -2.41 -12.86 17.37
C LEU A 443 -1.86 -13.82 18.42
N PHE A 444 -1.10 -14.85 17.99
CA PHE A 444 -0.36 -15.72 18.89
C PHE A 444 0.69 -14.94 19.69
N ASP A 445 1.46 -14.05 19.04
CA ASP A 445 2.46 -13.23 19.73
C ASP A 445 1.84 -12.33 20.81
N LEU A 446 0.67 -11.75 20.53
CA LEU A 446 -0.06 -10.97 21.53
C LEU A 446 -0.61 -11.85 22.65
N ALA A 447 -1.05 -13.07 22.33
CA ALA A 447 -1.50 -14.01 23.35
C ALA A 447 -0.35 -14.38 24.30
N VAL A 448 0.86 -14.59 23.78
CA VAL A 448 2.08 -14.81 24.58
C VAL A 448 2.38 -13.60 25.45
N PHE A 449 2.33 -12.38 24.91
CA PHE A 449 2.51 -11.17 25.73
C PHE A 449 1.55 -11.13 26.93
N TYR A 450 0.25 -11.36 26.70
CA TYR A 450 -0.74 -11.32 27.79
C TYR A 450 -0.59 -12.50 28.76
N HIS A 451 -0.07 -13.63 28.29
CA HIS A 451 0.28 -14.75 29.15
C HIS A 451 1.39 -14.38 30.12
N GLU A 452 2.49 -13.81 29.62
CA GLU A 452 3.62 -13.37 30.45
C GLU A 452 3.22 -12.23 31.39
N ALA A 453 2.31 -11.35 30.95
CA ALA A 453 1.71 -10.32 31.80
C ALA A 453 0.67 -10.85 32.82
N GLU A 454 0.51 -12.18 32.95
CA GLU A 454 -0.47 -12.88 33.79
C GLU A 454 -1.95 -12.51 33.54
N ASP A 455 -2.26 -11.86 32.42
CA ASP A 455 -3.62 -11.62 31.96
C ASP A 455 -4.12 -12.79 31.10
N TYR A 456 -4.35 -13.91 31.77
CA TYR A 456 -4.78 -15.14 31.12
C TYR A 456 -6.11 -14.99 30.39
N SER A 457 -6.99 -14.09 30.81
CA SER A 457 -8.27 -13.85 30.14
C SER A 457 -8.07 -13.29 28.74
N ARG A 458 -7.20 -12.29 28.57
CA ARG A 458 -6.87 -11.76 27.25
C ARG A 458 -6.01 -12.72 26.44
N ALA A 459 -5.06 -13.40 27.08
CA ALA A 459 -4.24 -14.43 26.41
C ALA A 459 -5.13 -15.49 25.74
N ILE A 460 -6.11 -16.05 26.46
CA ILE A 460 -7.07 -17.02 25.93
C ILE A 460 -7.84 -16.46 24.73
N SER A 461 -8.33 -15.21 24.81
CA SER A 461 -9.06 -14.58 23.72
C SER A 461 -8.21 -14.45 22.46
N PHE A 462 -6.91 -14.17 22.59
CA PHE A 462 -6.02 -14.07 21.44
C PHE A 462 -5.61 -15.43 20.87
N TYR A 463 -5.39 -16.45 21.70
CA TYR A 463 -5.18 -17.82 21.22
C TYR A 463 -6.40 -18.33 20.44
N GLU A 464 -7.61 -18.08 20.93
CA GLU A 464 -8.84 -18.44 20.21
C GLU A 464 -8.91 -17.77 18.85
N ARG A 465 -8.55 -16.47 18.77
CA ARG A 465 -8.55 -15.75 17.49
C ARG A 465 -7.45 -16.23 16.54
N SER A 466 -6.24 -16.47 17.03
CA SER A 466 -5.14 -17.06 16.23
C SER A 466 -5.62 -18.37 15.57
N SER A 467 -6.28 -19.25 16.32
CA SER A 467 -6.81 -20.54 15.81
C SER A 467 -7.86 -20.42 14.71
N GLN A 468 -8.42 -19.23 14.46
CA GLN A 468 -9.37 -18.99 13.37
C GLN A 468 -8.68 -18.71 12.01
N TYR A 469 -7.42 -18.27 12.04
CA TYR A 469 -6.68 -17.83 10.86
C TYR A 469 -5.47 -18.70 10.54
N PHE A 470 -4.85 -19.30 11.56
CA PHE A 470 -3.57 -20.00 11.44
C PHE A 470 -3.70 -21.48 11.78
N GLU A 471 -2.85 -22.28 11.15
CA GLU A 471 -2.80 -23.73 11.40
C GLU A 471 -2.37 -24.02 12.84
N PRO A 472 -2.93 -25.06 13.47
CA PRO A 472 -2.65 -25.37 14.87
C PRO A 472 -1.19 -25.81 15.05
N THR A 473 -0.51 -25.19 16.02
CA THR A 473 0.88 -25.54 16.41
C THR A 473 0.94 -26.08 17.83
N TYR A 474 2.00 -26.83 18.14
CA TYR A 474 2.27 -27.28 19.51
C TYR A 474 2.27 -26.09 20.49
N ALA A 475 2.98 -25.02 20.14
CA ALA A 475 3.12 -23.83 20.99
C ALA A 475 1.77 -23.14 21.26
N LEU A 476 0.92 -23.00 20.23
CA LEU A 476 -0.44 -22.47 20.37
C LEU A 476 -1.25 -23.25 21.41
N HIS A 477 -1.38 -24.56 21.24
CA HIS A 477 -2.18 -25.38 22.14
C HIS A 477 -1.57 -25.49 23.54
N PHE A 478 -0.24 -25.61 23.65
CA PHE A 478 0.43 -25.71 24.94
C PHE A 478 0.24 -24.43 25.77
N ASN A 479 0.50 -23.26 25.19
CA ASN A 479 0.38 -21.99 25.89
C ASN A 479 -1.08 -21.62 26.18
N TRP A 480 -2.01 -22.00 25.29
CA TRP A 480 -3.44 -21.85 25.53
C TRP A 480 -3.92 -22.75 26.68
N GLY A 481 -3.49 -24.02 26.70
CA GLY A 481 -3.80 -24.95 27.80
C GLY A 481 -3.29 -24.44 29.15
N TYR A 482 -2.08 -23.90 29.18
CA TYR A 482 -1.53 -23.26 30.37
C TYR A 482 -2.37 -22.07 30.83
N SER A 483 -2.71 -21.14 29.93
CA SER A 483 -3.53 -19.97 30.27
C SER A 483 -4.92 -20.36 30.79
N LEU A 484 -5.53 -21.40 30.22
CA LEU A 484 -6.79 -21.97 30.69
C LEU A 484 -6.67 -22.57 32.08
N TYR A 485 -5.57 -23.25 32.39
CA TYR A 485 -5.30 -23.81 33.72
C TYR A 485 -5.31 -22.72 34.80
N TYR A 486 -4.52 -21.65 34.60
CA TYR A 486 -4.42 -20.54 35.55
C TYR A 486 -5.71 -19.69 35.61
N SER A 487 -6.53 -19.74 34.56
CA SER A 487 -7.90 -19.18 34.58
C SER A 487 -8.94 -20.08 35.26
N GLY A 488 -8.54 -21.24 35.81
CA GLY A 488 -9.44 -22.19 36.49
C GLY A 488 -10.27 -23.08 35.55
N GLN A 489 -9.98 -23.09 34.25
CA GLN A 489 -10.71 -23.85 33.23
C GLN A 489 -10.06 -25.21 32.95
N GLN A 490 -9.91 -26.03 33.99
CA GLN A 490 -9.13 -27.28 33.97
C GLN A 490 -9.54 -28.28 32.86
N ASN A 491 -10.84 -28.45 32.63
CA ASN A 491 -11.33 -29.35 31.57
C ASN A 491 -10.97 -28.87 30.16
N ALA A 492 -10.95 -27.56 29.94
CA ALA A 492 -10.53 -26.99 28.66
C ALA A 492 -9.00 -27.09 28.52
N ALA A 493 -8.26 -26.75 29.58
CA ALA A 493 -6.81 -26.88 29.63
C ALA A 493 -6.34 -28.29 29.25
N LEU A 494 -6.97 -29.33 29.81
CA LEU A 494 -6.64 -30.72 29.51
C LEU A 494 -6.74 -31.04 28.01
N LYS A 495 -7.81 -30.59 27.35
CA LYS A 495 -8.00 -30.80 25.90
C LYS A 495 -6.89 -30.17 25.08
N HIS A 496 -6.51 -28.94 25.40
CA HIS A 496 -5.44 -28.26 24.68
C HIS A 496 -4.07 -28.92 24.91
N PHE A 497 -3.76 -29.40 26.12
CA PHE A 497 -2.54 -30.18 26.33
C PHE A 497 -2.55 -31.53 25.58
N GLU A 498 -3.69 -32.22 25.50
CA GLU A 498 -3.85 -33.42 24.68
C GLU A 498 -3.63 -33.13 23.18
N GLU A 499 -4.17 -32.02 22.67
CA GLU A 499 -3.96 -31.55 21.30
C GLU A 499 -2.48 -31.20 21.04
N ALA A 500 -1.82 -30.51 21.98
CA ALA A 500 -0.39 -30.24 21.91
C ALA A 500 0.42 -31.55 21.81
N LEU A 501 0.13 -32.55 22.65
CA LEU A 501 0.80 -33.86 22.60
C LEU A 501 0.52 -34.63 21.30
N VAL A 502 -0.63 -34.43 20.67
CA VAL A 502 -0.92 -34.99 19.34
C VAL A 502 -0.03 -34.36 18.27
N LEU A 503 0.19 -33.04 18.33
CA LEU A 503 1.04 -32.28 17.42
C LEU A 503 2.53 -32.59 17.64
N GLN A 504 2.97 -32.79 18.89
CA GLN A 504 4.33 -33.16 19.27
C GLN A 504 4.35 -34.39 20.19
N LYS A 505 4.37 -35.58 19.58
CA LYS A 505 4.31 -36.84 20.32
C LYS A 505 5.54 -37.07 21.20
N GLY A 506 5.30 -37.47 22.45
CA GLY A 506 6.35 -37.76 23.43
C GLY A 506 6.95 -36.51 24.06
N ASP A 507 6.28 -35.37 23.93
CA ASP A 507 6.62 -34.17 24.69
C ASP A 507 6.38 -34.39 26.18
N LYS A 508 7.42 -34.20 27.00
CA LYS A 508 7.36 -34.49 28.43
C LYS A 508 6.52 -33.48 29.21
N ASP A 509 6.60 -32.21 28.83
CA ASP A 509 5.91 -31.15 29.55
C ASP A 509 4.40 -31.29 29.35
N ALA A 510 3.96 -31.60 28.12
CA ALA A 510 2.56 -31.90 27.84
C ALA A 510 2.07 -33.16 28.58
N GLU A 511 2.86 -34.23 28.60
CA GLU A 511 2.53 -35.46 29.36
C GLU A 511 2.38 -35.19 30.86
N GLU A 512 3.27 -34.37 31.44
CA GLU A 512 3.23 -33.99 32.85
C GLU A 512 1.99 -33.15 33.18
N TRP A 513 1.63 -32.17 32.34
CA TRP A 513 0.42 -31.37 32.52
C TRP A 513 -0.86 -32.19 32.42
N ILE A 514 -0.94 -33.10 31.44
CA ILE A 514 -2.08 -34.03 31.29
C ILE A 514 -2.21 -34.90 32.54
N ALA A 515 -1.10 -35.50 33.01
CA ALA A 515 -1.11 -36.36 34.19
C ALA A 515 -1.54 -35.60 35.46
N ARG A 516 -1.07 -34.37 35.63
CA ARG A 516 -1.45 -33.47 36.73
C ARG A 516 -2.94 -33.16 36.68
N LEU A 517 -3.45 -32.68 35.55
CA LEU A 517 -4.85 -32.31 35.38
C LEU A 517 -5.79 -33.51 35.52
N ALA A 518 -5.40 -34.69 35.03
CA ALA A 518 -6.16 -35.92 35.23
C ALA A 518 -6.32 -36.27 36.72
N GLN A 519 -5.29 -36.04 37.55
CA GLN A 519 -5.41 -36.23 39.00
C GLN A 519 -6.30 -35.17 39.65
N GLU A 520 -6.11 -33.90 39.30
CA GLU A 520 -6.90 -32.78 39.86
C GLU A 520 -8.40 -32.91 39.55
N LEU A 521 -8.76 -33.39 38.35
CA LEU A 521 -10.15 -33.60 37.91
C LEU A 521 -10.81 -34.85 38.49
N ILE A 522 -10.04 -35.79 39.05
CA ILE A 522 -10.58 -36.97 39.77
C ILE A 522 -10.92 -36.62 41.23
N VAL A 523 -10.22 -35.63 41.80
CA VAL A 523 -10.32 -35.25 43.22
C VAL A 523 -11.39 -34.18 43.47
N ASN A 524 -11.77 -33.42 42.45
CA ASN A 524 -12.88 -32.46 42.43
C ASN A 524 -14.15 -33.10 41.86
#